data_AF-A0A6H5HBQ8-F1
#
_entry.id   AF-A0A6H5HBQ8-F1
#
_cell.length_a   1.000
_cell.length_b   1.000
_cell.length_c   1.000
_cell.angle_alpha   90.00
_cell.angle_beta   90.00
_cell.angle_gamma   90.00
#
_symmetry.space_group_name_H-M   'P 1'
#
loop_
_entity.id
_entity.type
_entity.pdbx_description
1 polymer ?
#
loop_
_entity_poly.entity_id
_entity_poly.type
_entity_poly.pdbx_seq_one_letter_code
_entity_poly.pdbx_strand_id
1 'polypeptide(L)' 'MLLVIDVNKGIQTQTAECLVIAELLNKNLLIVLNKIDLLSDEKRVPMIEK' A
#
# COMPACT_ATOMS: atom_id res chain seq x y z
N MET A 1 -8.57 7.38 -6.55
CA MET A 1 -7.24 7.76 -6.04
C MET A 1 -6.40 6.50 -5.97
N LEU A 2 -5.13 6.57 -6.36
CA LEU A 2 -4.18 5.49 -6.18
C LEU A 2 -3.43 5.72 -4.86
N LEU A 3 -3.53 4.79 -3.92
CA LEU A 3 -2.77 4.82 -2.67
C LEU A 3 -1.62 3.82 -2.78
N VAL A 4 -0.42 4.33 -2.98
CA VAL A 4 0.78 3.51 -3.16
C VAL A 4 1.42 3.22 -1.81
N ILE A 5 1.67 1.94 -1.53
CA ILE A 5 2.27 1.45 -0.30
C ILE A 5 3.58 0.76 -0.65
N ASP A 6 4.68 1.15 0.00
CA ASP A 6 5.93 0.40 -0.08
C ASP A 6 5.76 -0.91 0.69
N VAL A 7 5.79 -2.05 -0.02
CA VAL A 7 5.49 -3.36 0.57
C VAL A 7 6.43 -3.70 1.73
N ASN A 8 7.67 -3.22 1.72
CA ASN A 8 8.62 -3.50 2.79
C ASN A 8 8.38 -2.66 4.06
N LYS A 9 7.63 -1.56 3.95
CA LYS A 9 7.40 -0.61 5.04
C LYS A 9 5.95 -0.58 5.53
N GLY A 10 5.01 -1.05 4.71
CA GLY A 10 3.58 -1.04 5.02
C GLY A 10 3.02 0.38 5.11
N ILE A 11 1.96 0.55 5.92
CA ILE A 11 1.33 1.87 6.14
C ILE A 11 2.25 2.74 6.98
N GLN A 12 2.57 3.92 6.46
CA GLN A 12 3.29 4.96 7.18
C GLN A 12 2.35 6.13 7.51
N THR A 13 2.82 7.09 8.32
CA THR A 13 2.03 8.25 8.76
C THR A 13 1.29 8.95 7.61
N GLN A 14 2.00 9.22 6.51
CA GLN A 14 1.44 9.90 5.34
C GLN A 14 0.42 9.04 4.58
N THR A 15 0.66 7.73 4.48
CA THR A 15 -0.28 6.79 3.86
C THR A 15 -1.57 6.70 4.66
N ALA A 16 -1.48 6.74 6.00
CA ALA A 16 -2.64 6.77 6.89
C ALA A 16 -3.41 8.10 6.76
N GLU A 17 -2.71 9.23 6.73
CA GLU A 17 -3.32 10.55 6.51
C GLU A 17 -4.05 10.61 5.15
N CYS A 18 -3.43 10.09 4.07
CA CYS A 18 -4.06 10.02 2.75
C CYS A 18 -5.30 9.12 2.72
N LEU A 19 -5.35 8.06 3.52
CA LEU A 19 -6.53 7.20 3.64
C LEU A 19 -7.71 7.99 4.23
N VAL A 20 -7.47 8.72 5.31
CA VAL A 20 -8.48 9.58 5.95
C VAL A 20 -8.96 10.66 4.97
N ILE A 21 -8.05 11.31 4.25
CA ILE A 21 -8.40 12.31 3.23
C ILE A 21 -9.31 11.70 2.15
N ALA A 22 -9.01 10.49 1.68
CA ALA A 22 -9.81 9.86 0.64
C ALA A 22 -11.21 9.46 1.12
N GLU A 23 -11.33 9.03 2.37
CA GLU A 23 -12.62 8.75 3.02
C GLU A 23 -13.44 10.04 3.15
N LEU A 24 -12.85 11.12 3.66
CA LEU A 24 -13.51 12.43 3.77
C LEU A 24 -13.98 12.98 2.42
N LEU A 25 -13.27 12.66 1.34
CA LEU A 25 -13.58 13.09 -0.02
C LEU A 25 -14.44 12.08 -0.80
N ASN A 26 -14.91 11.00 -0.18
CA ASN A 26 -15.67 9.90 -0.80
C ASN A 26 -15.04 9.41 -2.11
N LYS A 27 -13.71 9.23 -2.14
CA LYS A 27 -12.97 8.79 -3.33
C LYS A 27 -12.88 7.27 -3.38
N ASN A 28 -13.16 6.69 -4.55
CA ASN A 28 -12.79 5.32 -4.83
C ASN A 28 -11.27 5.16 -4.68
N LEU A 29 -10.85 4.20 -3.87
CA LEU A 29 -9.45 3.92 -3.57
C LEU A 29 -8.99 2.68 -4.32
N LEU A 30 -7.83 2.75 -4.96
CA LEU A 30 -7.08 1.59 -5.42
C LEU A 30 -5.76 1.55 -4.68
N ILE A 31 -5.56 0.51 -3.86
CA ILE A 31 -4.32 0.30 -3.11
C ILE A 31 -3.33 -0.42 -4.03
N VAL A 32 -2.10 0.08 -4.11
CA VAL A 32 -1.03 -0.50 -4.92
C VAL A 32 0.16 -0.82 -4.04
N LEU A 33 0.56 -2.09 -4.00
CA LEU A 33 1.78 -2.54 -3.35
C LEU A 33 2.96 -2.34 -4.31
N ASN A 34 3.87 -1.44 -3.95
CA ASN A 34 5.04 -1.07 -4.74
C ASN A 34 6.34 -1.62 -4.11
N LYS A 35 7.40 -1.69 -4.92
CA LYS A 35 8.73 -2.21 -4.56
C LYS A 35 8.77 -3.71 -4.24
N ILE A 36 7.93 -4.48 -4.93
CA ILE A 36 7.90 -5.94 -4.82
C ILE A 36 9.21 -6.60 -5.26
N ASP A 37 10.02 -5.90 -6.07
CA ASP A 37 11.35 -6.30 -6.51
C ASP A 37 12.33 -6.45 -5.33
N LEU A 38 12.13 -5.69 -4.26
CA LEU A 38 12.98 -5.71 -3.06
C LEU A 38 12.64 -6.83 -2.07
N LEU A 39 11.55 -7.57 -2.29
CA LEU A 39 11.20 -8.74 -1.45
C LEU A 39 12.14 -9.91 -1.78
N SER A 40 12.65 -10.57 -0.74
CA SER A 40 13.32 -11.87 -0.90
C SER A 40 12.33 -12.91 -1.44
N ASP A 41 12.82 -13.85 -2.25
CA ASP A 41 11.95 -14.82 -2.93
C ASP A 41 11.06 -15.62 -1.96
N GLU A 42 11.57 -15.97 -0.78
CA GLU A 42 10.81 -16.65 0.27
C GLU A 42 9.63 -15.83 0.84
N LYS A 43 9.71 -14.49 0.77
CA LYS A 43 8.73 -13.56 1.35
C LYS A 43 7.80 -12.94 0.32
N ARG A 44 8.09 -13.10 -0.99
CA ARG A 44 7.36 -12.42 -2.07
C ARG A 44 5.90 -12.89 -2.16
N VAL A 45 5.67 -14.19 -2.32
CA VAL A 45 4.31 -14.76 -2.46
C VAL A 45 3.44 -14.54 -1.21
N PRO A 46 3.91 -14.84 0.02
CA PRO A 46 3.10 -14.64 1.23
C PRO A 46 2.67 -13.20 1.48
N MET A 47 3.41 -12.23 0.93
CA MET A 47 3.23 -10.80 1.19
C MET A 47 2.41 -10.09 0.10
N ILE A 48 2.23 -10.72 -1.07
CA ILE A 48 1.47 -10.18 -2.20
C ILE A 48 0.12 -10.89 -2.39
N GLU A 49 -0.01 -12.17 -2.01
CA GLU A 49 -1.23 -12.97 -2.20
C GLU A 49 -2.28 -12.85 -1.06
N LYS A 50 -2.41 -11.67 -0.44
CA LYS A 50 -3.46 -11.40 0.57
C LYS A 50 -4.43 -10.34 0.09
#